data_AF-A0A920HLJ8-F1
#
_entry.id   AF-A0A920HLJ8-F1
#
_cell.length_a   1.000
_cell.length_b   1.000
_cell.length_c   1.000
_cell.angle_alpha   90.00
_cell.angle_beta   90.00
_cell.angle_gamma   90.00
#
_symmetry.space_group_name_H-M   'P 1'
#
loop_
_entity.id
_entity.type
_entity.pdbx_description
1 polymer ?
#
loop_
_entity_poly.entity_id
_entity_poly.type
_entity_poly.pdbx_seq_one_letter_code
_entity_poly.pdbx_strand_id
1 'polypeptide(L)'
;MFENNHDRTRYILSLMGYSLLKPTNENKKSLETKIYCFQKGHILTLHDKSLDFYSETEKNLFSKIINAISVSKNESFFCFENEKELEKSIQYDNAIAILNFTNRIIQVSDPLISVPPLKSLLNEPSLKSELWQKIKHLRE
;
A
#
# COMPACT_ATOMS: atom_id res chain seq x y z
N MET A 1 1.60 7.21 41.55
CA MET A 1 2.09 8.29 40.67
C MET A 1 3.02 7.65 39.65
N PHE A 2 2.53 7.30 38.46
CA PHE A 2 3.37 6.70 37.43
C PHE A 2 3.96 7.82 36.58
N GLU A 3 5.25 8.10 36.78
CA GLU A 3 6.02 9.03 35.96
C GLU A 3 6.05 8.56 34.50
N ASN A 4 5.70 9.47 33.60
CA ASN A 4 5.65 9.27 32.15
C ASN A 4 7.02 8.86 31.58
N ASN A 5 7.17 7.57 31.23
CA ASN A 5 8.29 7.07 30.43
C ASN A 5 8.47 7.83 29.10
N HIS A 6 7.40 8.48 28.62
CA HIS A 6 7.37 9.25 27.38
C HIS A 6 8.31 10.47 27.39
N ASP A 7 8.50 11.10 28.55
CA ASP A 7 9.33 12.30 28.66
C ASP A 7 10.82 11.96 28.66
N ARG A 8 11.19 10.81 29.25
CA ARG A 8 12.57 10.30 29.21
C ARG A 8 13.00 9.92 27.80
N THR A 9 12.15 9.21 27.05
CA THR A 9 12.45 8.85 25.65
C THR A 9 12.64 10.09 24.78
N ARG A 10 11.78 11.11 24.93
CA ARG A 10 11.94 12.39 24.21
C ARG A 10 13.23 13.10 24.56
N TYR A 11 13.59 13.13 25.84
CA TYR A 11 14.85 13.74 26.28
C TYR A 11 16.09 13.05 25.68
N ILE A 12 16.11 11.71 25.69
CA ILE A 12 17.21 10.91 25.12
C ILE A 12 17.35 11.16 23.61
N LEU A 13 16.24 11.18 22.86
CA LEU A 13 16.26 11.42 21.42
C LEU A 13 16.76 12.83 21.07
N SER A 14 16.39 13.84 21.87
CA SER A 14 16.88 15.21 21.72
C SER A 14 18.39 15.34 21.93
N LEU A 15 18.94 14.62 22.91
CA LEU A 15 20.40 14.60 23.16
C LEU A 15 21.19 13.99 22.00
N MET A 16 20.57 13.04 21.29
CA MET A 16 21.17 12.36 20.14
C MET A 16 21.01 13.12 18.81
N GLY A 17 20.51 14.36 18.85
CA GLY A 17 20.34 15.21 17.67
C GLY A 17 19.13 14.88 16.79
N TYR A 18 18.24 13.99 17.23
CA TYR A 18 16.99 13.72 16.52
C TYR A 18 15.96 14.78 16.87
N SER A 19 15.45 15.48 15.85
CA SER A 19 14.36 16.44 16.02
C SER A 19 13.11 15.70 16.49
N LEU A 20 12.60 16.07 17.67
CA LEU A 20 11.39 15.50 18.24
C LEU A 20 10.20 15.90 17.37
N LEU A 21 9.73 14.96 16.54
CA LEU A 21 8.46 15.10 15.83
C LEU A 21 7.38 15.42 16.86
N LYS A 22 6.89 16.67 16.82
CA LYS A 22 5.71 17.05 17.60
C LYS A 22 4.58 16.10 17.20
N PRO A 23 3.72 15.65 18.13
CA PRO A 23 2.52 14.93 17.76
C PRO A 23 1.66 15.90 16.95
N THR A 24 1.70 15.74 15.64
CA THR A 24 1.06 16.65 14.73
C THR A 24 -0.44 16.40 14.79
N ASN A 25 -1.16 17.29 15.49
CA ASN A 25 -2.59 17.50 15.25
C ASN A 25 -2.76 18.17 13.88
N GLU A 26 -2.39 17.50 12.79
CA GLU A 26 -2.66 17.93 11.42
C GLU A 26 -3.87 17.17 10.88
N ASN A 27 -5.04 17.59 11.37
CA ASN A 27 -6.24 17.52 10.56
C ASN A 27 -6.42 18.87 9.87
N LYS A 28 -6.64 18.84 8.55
CA LYS A 28 -7.08 19.93 7.66
C LYS A 28 -5.99 20.78 7.00
N LYS A 29 -5.25 20.17 6.06
CA LYS A 29 -4.86 20.82 4.80
C LYS A 29 -4.74 19.70 3.76
N SER A 30 -5.58 19.76 2.72
CA SER A 30 -5.59 18.94 1.49
C SER A 30 -4.50 17.87 1.44
N LEU A 31 -4.76 16.68 2.00
CA LEU A 31 -3.89 15.53 1.83
C LEU A 31 -4.09 15.03 0.40
N GLU A 32 -3.37 15.63 -0.56
CA GLU A 32 -2.86 14.87 -1.69
C GLU A 32 -2.11 13.68 -1.07
N THR A 33 -2.82 12.56 -1.00
CA THR A 33 -2.40 11.45 -0.17
C THR A 33 -1.58 10.55 -1.06
N LYS A 34 -0.33 10.34 -0.67
CA LYS A 34 0.61 9.50 -1.40
C LYS A 34 0.00 8.16 -1.77
N ILE A 35 0.30 7.69 -2.98
CA ILE A 35 -0.09 6.37 -3.45
C ILE A 35 1.15 5.50 -3.37
N TYR A 36 1.10 4.48 -2.52
CA TYR A 36 2.18 3.52 -2.37
C TYR A 36 1.99 2.41 -3.39
N CYS A 37 3.04 2.14 -4.14
CA CYS A 37 3.05 1.20 -5.23
C CYS A 37 3.99 0.05 -4.92
N PHE A 38 3.54 -1.16 -5.20
CA PHE A 38 4.38 -2.34 -5.24
C PHE A 38 4.21 -3.01 -6.59
N GLN A 39 5.31 -3.36 -7.24
CA GLN A 39 5.28 -4.04 -8.51
C GLN A 39 6.06 -5.34 -8.43
N LYS A 40 5.45 -6.42 -8.96
CA LYS A 40 6.09 -7.73 -9.10
C LYS A 40 5.90 -8.28 -10.51
N GLY A 41 6.96 -8.21 -11.31
CA GLY A 41 6.86 -8.48 -12.75
C GLY A 41 5.91 -7.49 -13.42
N HIS A 42 4.86 -8.01 -14.07
CA HIS A 42 3.86 -7.22 -14.78
C HIS A 42 2.63 -6.84 -13.94
N ILE A 43 2.64 -7.14 -12.63
CA ILE A 43 1.54 -6.78 -11.73
C ILE A 43 1.96 -5.59 -10.87
N LEU A 44 1.18 -4.51 -10.94
CA LEU A 44 1.28 -3.36 -10.05
C LEU A 44 0.16 -3.38 -9.01
N THR A 45 0.45 -2.99 -7.77
CA THR A 45 -0.54 -2.88 -6.70
C THR A 45 -0.49 -1.48 -6.08
N LEU A 46 -1.67 -0.91 -5.82
CA LEU A 46 -1.81 0.44 -5.28
C LEU A 46 -2.37 0.40 -3.85
N HIS A 47 -1.78 1.19 -2.96
CA HIS A 47 -2.07 1.19 -1.53
C HIS A 47 -2.12 2.61 -0.94
N ASP A 48 -2.99 2.80 0.06
CA ASP A 48 -3.12 4.05 0.81
C ASP A 48 -1.96 4.28 1.79
N LYS A 49 -1.16 3.25 2.07
CA LYS A 49 -0.03 3.25 2.99
C LYS A 49 1.05 2.29 2.52
N SER A 50 2.29 2.47 2.98
CA SER A 50 3.38 1.50 2.71
C SER A 50 3.00 0.10 3.20
N LEU A 51 3.47 -0.92 2.49
CA LEU A 51 3.35 -2.32 2.87
C LEU A 51 3.89 -2.58 4.29
N ASP A 52 4.87 -1.80 4.75
CA ASP A 52 5.46 -1.91 6.09
C ASP A 52 4.43 -1.73 7.22
N PHE A 53 3.42 -0.89 7.00
CA PHE A 53 2.37 -0.57 7.98
C PHE A 53 1.19 -1.54 7.97
N TYR A 54 1.22 -2.59 7.15
CA TYR A 54 0.25 -3.67 7.25
C TYR A 54 0.64 -4.66 8.34
N SER A 55 -0.37 -5.28 8.95
CA SER A 55 -0.15 -6.36 9.91
C SER A 55 0.44 -7.59 9.22
N GLU A 56 1.07 -8.47 10.01
CA GLU A 56 1.70 -9.69 9.48
C GLU A 56 0.70 -10.59 8.74
N THR A 57 -0.54 -10.66 9.21
CA THR A 57 -1.62 -11.42 8.57
C THR A 57 -2.02 -10.82 7.23
N GLU A 58 -2.11 -9.49 7.13
CA GLU A 58 -2.37 -8.78 5.87
C GLU A 58 -1.22 -8.96 4.88
N LYS A 59 0.03 -8.84 5.33
CA LYS A 59 1.23 -9.07 4.51
C LYS A 59 1.28 -10.49 3.96
N ASN A 60 0.98 -11.48 4.79
CA ASN A 60 0.93 -12.89 4.36
C ASN A 60 -0.19 -13.13 3.34
N LEU A 61 -1.37 -12.54 3.55
CA LEU A 61 -2.47 -12.63 2.58
C LEU A 61 -2.07 -11.97 1.24
N PHE A 62 -1.51 -10.77 1.29
CA PHE A 62 -1.03 -10.05 0.12
C PHE A 62 0.01 -10.88 -0.66
N SER A 63 1.02 -11.39 0.04
CA SER A 63 2.06 -12.24 -0.56
C SER A 63 1.45 -13.47 -1.24
N LYS A 64 0.46 -14.13 -0.63
CA LYS A 64 -0.26 -15.25 -1.26
C LYS A 64 -1.00 -14.84 -2.52
N ILE A 65 -1.68 -13.69 -2.52
CA ILE A 65 -2.41 -13.18 -3.70
C ILE A 65 -1.43 -12.93 -4.83
N ILE A 66 -0.36 -12.16 -4.57
CA ILE A 66 0.61 -11.77 -5.59
C ILE A 66 1.38 -12.99 -6.12
N ASN A 67 1.84 -13.88 -5.25
CA ASN A 67 2.56 -15.10 -5.68
C ASN A 67 1.65 -16.08 -6.45
N ALA A 68 0.33 -15.97 -6.32
CA ALA A 68 -0.59 -16.80 -7.07
C ALA A 68 -0.80 -16.31 -8.52
N ILE A 69 -0.53 -15.02 -8.79
CA ILE A 69 -0.73 -14.39 -10.11
C ILE A 69 0.57 -13.99 -10.80
N SER A 70 1.69 -13.87 -10.09
CA SER A 70 3.00 -13.51 -10.64
C SER A 70 4.07 -14.47 -10.16
N VAL A 71 4.76 -15.11 -11.11
CA VAL A 71 5.92 -15.97 -10.87
C VAL A 71 7.25 -15.22 -10.85
N SER A 72 7.23 -13.91 -11.17
CA SER A 72 8.43 -13.07 -11.19
C SER A 72 9.06 -12.98 -9.80
N LYS A 73 10.39 -12.86 -9.75
CA LYS A 73 11.12 -12.56 -8.51
C LYS A 73 11.48 -11.09 -8.36
N ASN A 74 11.25 -10.30 -9.42
CA ASN A 74 11.61 -8.90 -9.43
C ASN A 74 10.51 -8.11 -8.72
N GLU A 75 10.85 -7.54 -7.58
CA GLU A 75 9.96 -6.73 -6.74
C GLU A 75 10.51 -5.31 -6.67
N SER A 76 9.64 -4.32 -6.84
CA SER A 76 9.98 -2.91 -6.66
C SER A 76 8.91 -2.19 -5.83
N PHE A 77 9.37 -1.21 -5.06
CA PHE A 77 8.55 -0.40 -4.18
C PHE A 77 8.82 1.06 -4.48
N PHE A 78 7.76 1.83 -4.69
CA PHE A 78 7.85 3.26 -4.99
C PHE A 78 6.56 3.95 -4.55
N CYS A 79 6.53 5.28 -4.56
CA CYS A 79 5.33 6.04 -4.26
C CYS A 79 5.21 7.26 -5.15
N PHE A 80 3.97 7.70 -5.38
CA PHE A 80 3.65 8.97 -6.00
C PHE A 80 3.02 9.89 -4.96
N GLU A 81 3.28 11.19 -5.08
CA GLU A 81 2.70 12.19 -4.18
C GLU A 81 1.20 12.31 -4.37
N ASN A 82 0.71 12.14 -5.61
CA ASN A 82 -0.71 12.22 -5.95
C ASN A 82 -1.10 11.37 -7.17
N GLU A 83 -2.42 11.26 -7.41
CA GLU A 83 -3.01 10.51 -8.54
C GLU A 83 -2.58 11.06 -9.91
N LYS A 84 -2.38 12.38 -10.03
CA LYS A 84 -1.94 13.01 -11.30
C LYS A 84 -0.51 12.68 -11.66
N GLU A 85 0.36 12.50 -10.65
CA GLU A 85 1.74 12.07 -10.86
C GLU A 85 1.77 10.60 -11.26
N LEU A 86 0.94 9.76 -10.61
CA LEU A 86 0.72 8.38 -11.04
C LEU A 86 0.29 8.36 -12.51
N GLU A 87 -0.82 9.00 -12.89
CA GLU A 87 -1.35 9.04 -14.27
C GLU A 87 -0.31 9.35 -15.36
N LYS A 88 0.71 10.15 -15.05
CA LYS A 88 1.74 10.60 -16.00
C LYS A 88 3.03 9.79 -15.93
N SER A 89 3.15 8.85 -15.00
CA SER A 89 4.39 8.15 -14.72
C SER A 89 4.58 6.95 -15.64
N ILE A 90 5.68 6.95 -16.38
CA ILE A 90 6.14 5.80 -17.18
C ILE A 90 6.66 4.64 -16.32
N GLN A 91 6.81 4.83 -14.99
CA GLN A 91 7.40 3.80 -14.12
C GLN A 91 6.61 2.49 -14.11
N TYR A 92 5.30 2.54 -14.37
CA TYR A 92 4.46 1.34 -14.44
C TYR A 92 4.00 0.98 -15.86
N ASP A 93 4.56 1.58 -16.91
CA ASP A 93 4.18 1.24 -18.31
C ASP A 93 4.37 -0.24 -18.64
N ASN A 94 5.24 -0.94 -17.90
CA ASN A 94 5.46 -2.38 -18.03
C ASN A 94 4.44 -3.25 -17.28
N ALA A 95 3.48 -2.64 -16.57
CA ALA A 95 2.45 -3.35 -15.84
C ALA A 95 1.31 -3.74 -16.79
N ILE A 96 1.01 -5.04 -16.86
CA ILE A 96 -0.11 -5.60 -17.61
C ILE A 96 -1.40 -5.56 -16.78
N ALA A 97 -1.31 -5.53 -15.46
CA ALA A 97 -2.47 -5.39 -14.59
C ALA A 97 -2.17 -4.54 -13.37
N ILE A 98 -3.16 -3.74 -12.97
CA ILE A 98 -3.09 -2.86 -11.80
C ILE A 98 -4.16 -3.29 -10.79
N LEU A 99 -3.75 -3.70 -9.59
CA LEU A 99 -4.63 -4.05 -8.48
C LEU A 99 -4.74 -2.87 -7.52
N ASN A 100 -5.90 -2.25 -7.47
CA ASN A 100 -6.14 -1.14 -6.56
C ASN A 100 -6.72 -1.65 -5.24
N PHE A 101 -5.90 -1.70 -4.18
CA PHE A 101 -6.31 -2.04 -2.81
C PHE A 101 -6.71 -0.81 -1.98
N THR A 102 -6.69 0.38 -2.57
CA THR A 102 -7.18 1.59 -1.92
C THR A 102 -8.70 1.66 -1.96
N ASN A 103 -9.28 2.49 -1.10
CA ASN A 103 -10.71 2.82 -1.19
C ASN A 103 -11.01 3.93 -2.22
N ARG A 104 -10.03 4.33 -3.03
CA ARG A 104 -10.12 5.45 -3.96
C ARG A 104 -10.42 4.96 -5.36
N ILE A 105 -11.14 5.79 -6.11
CA ILE A 105 -11.29 5.60 -7.56
C ILE A 105 -10.11 6.28 -8.21
N ILE A 106 -9.08 5.50 -8.55
CA ILE A 106 -7.89 5.99 -9.22
C ILE A 106 -8.11 5.82 -10.73
N GLN A 107 -7.97 6.89 -11.51
CA GLN A 107 -8.06 6.82 -12.97
C GLN A 107 -6.67 6.52 -13.53
N VAL A 108 -6.38 5.25 -13.81
CA VAL A 108 -5.16 4.81 -14.52
C VAL A 108 -5.53 4.02 -15.76
N SER A 109 -4.57 3.88 -16.67
CA SER A 109 -4.71 3.07 -17.88
C SER A 109 -5.21 1.66 -17.58
N ASP A 110 -6.12 1.15 -18.42
CA ASP A 110 -6.63 -0.21 -18.33
C ASP A 110 -5.52 -1.26 -18.53
N PRO A 111 -5.57 -2.43 -17.84
CA PRO A 111 -6.68 -2.92 -17.03
C PRO A 111 -6.48 -2.69 -15.53
N LEU A 112 -7.28 -1.77 -14.98
CA LEU A 112 -7.39 -1.52 -13.55
C LEU A 112 -8.43 -2.45 -12.93
N ILE A 113 -8.01 -3.23 -11.93
CA ILE A 113 -8.88 -4.11 -11.16
C ILE A 113 -9.02 -3.53 -9.76
N SER A 114 -10.24 -3.13 -9.41
CA SER A 114 -10.57 -2.75 -8.04
C SER A 114 -10.60 -3.99 -7.16
N VAL A 115 -9.81 -3.97 -6.10
CA VAL A 115 -9.68 -5.05 -5.13
C VAL A 115 -10.11 -4.55 -3.75
N PRO A 116 -10.89 -5.31 -2.98
CA PRO A 116 -11.22 -4.91 -1.63
C PRO A 116 -9.96 -4.75 -0.76
N PRO A 117 -9.97 -3.86 0.25
CA PRO A 117 -8.85 -3.70 1.17
C PRO A 117 -8.45 -5.04 1.82
N LEU A 118 -7.15 -5.23 2.07
CA LEU A 118 -6.62 -6.47 2.66
C LEU A 118 -7.31 -6.84 3.97
N LYS A 119 -7.64 -5.85 4.81
CA LYS A 119 -8.39 -6.06 6.06
C LYS A 119 -9.79 -6.64 5.80
N SER A 120 -10.49 -6.15 4.78
CA SER A 120 -11.82 -6.66 4.40
C SER A 120 -11.72 -8.09 3.87
N LEU A 121 -10.72 -8.37 3.04
CA LEU A 121 -10.46 -9.72 2.54
C LEU A 121 -10.15 -10.71 3.68
N LEU A 122 -9.48 -10.29 4.75
CA LEU A 122 -9.24 -11.18 5.90
C LEU A 122 -10.54 -11.56 6.61
N ASN A 123 -11.47 -10.62 6.75
CA ASN A 123 -12.72 -10.80 7.50
C ASN A 123 -13.79 -11.55 6.70
N GLU A 124 -13.81 -11.40 5.38
CA GLU A 124 -14.88 -11.95 4.52
C GLU A 124 -14.33 -12.96 3.49
N PRO A 125 -14.58 -14.27 3.68
CA PRO A 125 -14.15 -15.31 2.73
C PRO A 125 -14.77 -15.19 1.33
N SER A 126 -16.00 -14.69 1.22
CA SER A 126 -16.71 -14.48 -0.05
C SER A 126 -15.94 -13.53 -0.97
N LEU A 127 -15.40 -12.44 -0.43
CA LEU A 127 -14.59 -11.47 -1.17
C LEU A 127 -13.32 -12.08 -1.77
N LYS A 128 -12.74 -13.08 -1.11
CA LYS A 128 -11.57 -13.80 -1.66
C LYS A 128 -11.93 -14.60 -2.90
N SER A 129 -13.10 -15.25 -2.89
CA SER A 129 -13.58 -16.03 -4.04
C SER A 129 -13.87 -15.11 -5.22
N GLU A 130 -14.54 -13.99 -4.99
CA GLU A 130 -14.82 -12.99 -6.02
C GLU A 130 -13.53 -12.39 -6.60
N LEU A 131 -12.59 -12.00 -5.72
CA LEU A 131 -11.28 -11.52 -6.14
C LEU A 131 -10.58 -12.55 -7.03
N TRP A 132 -10.59 -13.83 -6.61
CA TRP A 132 -9.95 -14.90 -7.37
C TRP A 132 -10.53 -15.05 -8.77
N GLN A 133 -11.85 -14.92 -8.93
CA GLN A 133 -12.48 -14.96 -10.26
C GLN A 133 -12.01 -13.81 -11.16
N LYS A 134 -11.74 -12.62 -10.59
CA LYS A 134 -11.24 -11.45 -11.34
C LYS A 134 -9.77 -11.60 -11.74
N ILE A 135 -8.92 -12.15 -10.86
CA ILE A 135 -7.46 -12.18 -11.08
C ILE A 135 -6.92 -13.50 -11.65
N LYS A 136 -7.70 -14.59 -11.65
CA LYS A 136 -7.22 -15.92 -12.14
C LYS A 136 -6.73 -15.89 -13.60
N HIS A 137 -7.25 -14.97 -14.41
CA HIS A 137 -6.89 -14.83 -15.82
C HIS A 137 -5.54 -14.14 -16.03
N LEU A 138 -5.02 -13.47 -15.00
CA LEU A 138 -3.73 -12.77 -15.02
C LEU A 138 -2.55 -13.71 -14.73
N ARG A 139 -2.84 -14.99 -14.46
CA ARG A 139 -1.82 -15.96 -14.09
C ARG A 139 -0.99 -16.29 -15.32
N GLU A 140 0.27 -15.85 -15.29
CA GLU A 140 1.33 -16.21 -16.23
C GLU A 140 2.24 -17.30 -15.66
#